data_AF-A0A3M1M8E4-F1
#
_entry.id   AF-A0A3M1M8E4-F1
#
_cell.length_a   1.000
_cell.length_b   1.000
_cell.length_c   1.000
_cell.angle_alpha   90.00
_cell.angle_beta   90.00
_cell.angle_gamma   90.00
#
_symmetry.space_group_name_H-M   'P 1'
#
loop_
_entity.id
_entity.type
_entity.pdbx_description
1 polymer ?
#
loop_
_entity_poly.entity_id
_entity_poly.type
_entity_poly.pdbx_seq_one_letter_code
_entity_poly.pdbx_strand_id
1 'polypeptide(L)'
;LLGATLILAFIALAPARLKLPLALIVTVETLSDWTENLLVARMLDAGPEGLDPDLVGWASAATVTKSALSTLAFLALIMLLLRRYLLRRGRPHG
;
A
#
# COMPACT_ATOMS: atom_id res chain seq x y z
N LEU A 1 -0.29 5.68 -8.83
CA LEU A 1 -1.55 5.09 -9.35
C LEU A 1 -2.18 4.12 -8.34
N LEU A 2 -1.45 3.08 -7.91
CA LEU A 2 -1.96 2.05 -6.99
C LEU A 2 -2.57 2.63 -5.69
N GLY A 3 -1.85 3.50 -4.98
CA GLY A 3 -2.34 4.10 -3.75
C GLY A 3 -3.66 4.86 -3.92
N ALA A 4 -3.78 5.67 -4.98
CA ALA A 4 -5.03 6.36 -5.29
C ALA A 4 -6.19 5.39 -5.53
N THR A 5 -5.95 4.29 -6.26
CA THR A 5 -6.94 3.25 -6.50
C THR A 5 -7.39 2.57 -5.20
N LEU A 6 -6.45 2.24 -4.31
CA LEU A 6 -6.76 1.63 -3.01
C LEU A 6 -7.56 2.58 -2.10
N ILE A 7 -7.20 3.87 -2.07
CA ILE A 7 -7.95 4.90 -1.32
C ILE A 7 -9.39 4.96 -1.81
N LEU A 8 -9.61 5.05 -3.13
CA LEU A 8 -10.95 5.09 -3.70
C LEU A 8 -11.74 3.80 -3.39
N ALA A 9 -11.09 2.64 -3.49
CA ALA A 9 -11.72 1.37 -3.11
C ALA A 9 -12.14 1.35 -1.64
N PHE A 10 -11.31 1.85 -0.73
CA PHE A 10 -11.65 1.92 0.70
C PHE A 10 -12.73 2.96 1.01
N ILE A 11 -12.76 4.10 0.31
CA ILE A 11 -13.86 5.06 0.43
C ILE A 11 -15.20 4.40 0.03
N ALA A 12 -15.18 3.59 -1.04
CA ALA A 12 -16.37 2.93 -1.58
C ALA A 12 -16.82 1.69 -0.78
N LEU A 13 -15.89 0.94 -0.19
CA LEU A 13 -16.16 -0.38 0.41
C LEU A 13 -16.07 -0.41 1.94
N ALA A 14 -15.20 0.40 2.54
CA ALA A 14 -14.92 0.31 3.97
C ALA A 14 -16.02 0.99 4.80
N PRO A 15 -16.41 0.42 5.95
CA PRO A 15 -17.26 1.11 6.92
C PRO A 15 -16.53 2.36 7.45
N ALA A 16 -17.28 3.38 7.86
CA ALA A 16 -16.74 4.70 8.26
C ALA A 16 -15.55 4.61 9.24
N ARG A 17 -15.64 3.74 10.25
CA ARG A 17 -14.60 3.52 11.26
C ARG A 17 -13.26 2.99 10.72
N LEU A 18 -13.25 2.34 9.55
CA LEU A 18 -12.05 1.77 8.94
C LEU A 18 -11.46 2.66 7.84
N LYS A 19 -12.18 3.70 7.40
CA LYS A 19 -11.72 4.57 6.30
C LYS A 19 -10.41 5.27 6.64
N LEU A 20 -10.34 5.91 7.81
CA LEU A 20 -9.15 6.66 8.22
C LEU A 20 -7.92 5.74 8.43
N PRO A 21 -8.01 4.63 9.19
CA PRO A 21 -6.88 3.72 9.33
C PRO A 21 -6.38 3.16 7.99
N LEU A 22 -7.29 2.74 7.11
CA LEU A 22 -6.92 2.20 5.80
C LEU A 22 -6.33 3.27 4.88
N ALA A 23 -6.85 4.50 4.93
CA ALA A 23 -6.26 5.64 4.20
C ALA A 23 -4.85 5.95 4.70
N LEU A 24 -4.61 5.88 6.02
CA LEU A 24 -3.29 6.07 6.60
C LEU A 24 -2.30 5.00 6.14
N ILE A 25 -2.70 3.72 6.15
CA ILE A 25 -1.89 2.61 5.65
C ILE A 25 -1.46 2.87 4.21
N VAL A 26 -2.41 3.23 3.33
CA VAL A 26 -2.10 3.48 1.91
C VAL A 26 -1.25 4.74 1.72
N THR A 27 -1.46 5.77 2.54
CA THR A 27 -0.65 6.99 2.48
C THR A 27 0.80 6.68 2.82
N VAL A 28 1.05 5.94 3.91
CA VAL A 28 2.41 5.57 4.30
C VAL A 28 3.03 4.64 3.26
N GLU A 29 2.28 3.67 2.73
CA GLU A 29 2.73 2.79 1.65
C GLU A 29 3.21 3.59 0.43
N THR A 30 2.40 4.55 -0.02
CA THR A 30 2.72 5.38 -1.18
C THR A 30 3.93 6.28 -0.92
N LEU A 31 4.09 6.80 0.30
CA LEU A 31 5.28 7.57 0.69
C LEU A 31 6.54 6.68 0.71
N SER A 32 6.43 5.46 1.21
CA SER A 32 7.53 4.48 1.20
C SER A 32 7.93 4.10 -0.23
N ASP A 33 6.96 3.92 -1.13
CA ASP A 33 7.24 3.66 -2.56
C ASP A 33 7.95 4.84 -3.23
N TRP A 34 7.50 6.07 -2.96
CA TRP A 34 8.18 7.25 -3.51
C TRP A 34 9.61 7.40 -2.96
N THR A 35 9.79 7.15 -1.67
CA THR A 35 11.09 7.19 -1.00
C THR A 35 12.04 6.13 -1.56
N GLU A 36 11.57 4.90 -1.74
CA GLU A 36 12.37 3.82 -2.32
C GLU A 36 12.81 4.16 -3.75
N ASN A 37 11.89 4.63 -4.61
CA ASN A 37 12.24 5.04 -5.98
C ASN A 37 13.27 6.17 -6.00
N LEU A 38 13.18 7.14 -5.08
CA LEU A 38 14.16 8.22 -4.95
C LEU A 38 15.54 7.68 -4.55
N LEU A 39 15.59 6.76 -3.59
CA LEU A 39 16.86 6.18 -3.12
C LEU A 39 17.48 5.29 -4.19
N VAL A 40 16.68 4.51 -4.92
CA VAL A 40 17.14 3.72 -6.07
C VAL A 40 17.70 4.63 -7.16
N ALA A 41 17.05 5.76 -7.47
CA ALA A 41 17.59 6.73 -8.43
C ALA A 41 18.96 7.24 -7.99
N ARG A 42 19.13 7.59 -6.70
CA ARG A 42 20.43 8.01 -6.15
C ARG A 42 21.49 6.90 -6.23
N MET A 43 21.11 5.65 -5.99
CA MET A 43 22.01 4.50 -6.14
C MET A 43 22.47 4.32 -7.58
N LEU A 44 21.57 4.51 -8.55
CA LEU A 44 21.90 4.44 -9.97
C LEU A 44 22.84 5.57 -10.40
N ASP A 45 22.62 6.79 -9.89
CA ASP A 45 23.48 7.95 -10.17
C ASP A 45 24.89 7.80 -9.56
N ALA A 46 25.01 7.18 -8.39
CA ALA A 46 26.29 6.93 -7.74
C ALA A 46 27.15 5.88 -8.46
N GLY A 47 26.52 4.99 -9.24
CA GLY A 47 27.19 3.88 -9.91
C GLY A 47 27.72 2.80 -8.94
N PRO A 48 28.31 1.71 -9.46
CA PRO A 48 28.71 0.56 -8.66
C PRO A 48 29.84 0.87 -7.66
N GLU A 49 30.69 1.85 -7.95
CA GLU A 49 31.82 2.22 -7.09
C GLU A 49 31.44 3.22 -5.98
N GLY A 50 30.29 3.88 -6.12
CA GLY A 50 29.78 4.90 -5.17
C GLY A 50 28.65 4.41 -4.27
N LEU A 51 28.39 3.10 -4.22
CA LEU A 51 27.31 2.53 -3.42
C LEU A 51 27.64 2.54 -1.92
N ASP A 52 26.98 3.45 -1.21
CA ASP A 52 27.02 3.56 0.24
C ASP A 52 26.10 2.51 0.90
N PRO A 53 26.61 1.67 1.83
CA PRO A 53 25.79 0.73 2.61
C PRO A 53 24.57 1.36 3.29
N ASP A 54 24.68 2.61 3.77
CA ASP A 54 23.57 3.29 4.44
C ASP A 54 22.44 3.60 3.44
N LEU A 55 22.79 4.04 2.23
CA LEU A 55 21.83 4.30 1.16
C LEU A 55 21.05 3.03 0.79
N VAL A 56 21.74 1.89 0.69
CA VAL A 56 21.13 0.58 0.46
C VAL A 56 20.22 0.19 1.63
N GLY A 57 20.67 0.44 2.86
CA GLY A 57 19.89 0.17 4.09
C GLY A 57 18.57 0.91 4.10
N TRP A 58 18.57 2.20 3.78
CA TRP A 58 17.35 3.01 3.69
C TRP A 58 16.43 2.57 2.54
N ALA A 59 16.99 2.24 1.38
CA ALA A 59 16.21 1.74 0.24
C ALA A 59 15.53 0.41 0.56
N SER A 60 16.25 -0.48 1.25
CA SER A 60 15.73 -1.76 1.73
C SER A 60 14.63 -1.57 2.78
N ALA A 61 14.83 -0.68 3.76
CA ALA A 61 13.82 -0.38 4.76
C ALA A 61 12.52 0.17 4.14
N ALA A 62 12.64 1.07 3.15
CA ALA A 62 11.50 1.58 2.40
C ALA A 62 10.79 0.46 1.61
N THR A 63 11.56 -0.45 1.00
CA THR A 63 11.03 -1.63 0.27
C THR A 63 10.25 -2.58 1.19
N VAL A 64 10.80 -2.92 2.35
CA VAL A 64 10.14 -3.80 3.32
C VAL A 64 8.86 -3.13 3.84
N THR A 65 8.94 -1.84 4.16
CA THR A 65 7.79 -1.06 4.66
C THR A 65 6.66 -1.02 3.63
N LYS A 66 6.95 -0.68 2.36
CA LYS A 66 5.93 -0.67 1.31
C LYS A 66 5.35 -2.07 1.06
N SER A 67 6.17 -3.12 1.12
CA SER A 67 5.71 -4.50 0.92
C SER A 67 4.77 -4.97 2.03
N ALA A 68 5.09 -4.65 3.29
CA ALA A 68 4.23 -4.96 4.42
C ALA A 68 2.89 -4.22 4.35
N LEU A 69 2.93 -2.91 4.09
CA LEU A 69 1.72 -2.08 4.03
C LEU A 69 0.83 -2.41 2.84
N SER A 70 1.41 -2.67 1.66
CA SER A 70 0.65 -3.10 0.48
C SER A 70 -0.02 -4.46 0.70
N THR A 71 0.67 -5.41 1.34
CA THR A 71 0.09 -6.71 1.73
C THR A 71 -1.13 -6.52 2.65
N LEU A 72 -1.00 -5.69 3.68
CA LEU A 72 -2.11 -5.38 4.59
C LEU A 72 -3.28 -4.69 3.86
N ALA A 73 -2.98 -3.76 2.95
CA ALA A 73 -4.00 -3.08 2.16
C ALA A 73 -4.76 -4.06 1.24
N PHE A 74 -4.05 -4.96 0.55
CA PHE A 74 -4.69 -5.97 -0.29
C PHE A 74 -5.53 -6.97 0.51
N LEU A 75 -5.03 -7.43 1.66
CA LEU A 75 -5.82 -8.29 2.56
C LEU A 75 -7.10 -7.59 3.02
N ALA A 76 -7.00 -6.32 3.43
CA ALA A 76 -8.16 -5.52 3.81
C ALA A 76 -9.16 -5.38 2.65
N LEU A 77 -8.69 -5.12 1.43
CA LEU A 77 -9.52 -5.03 0.24
C LEU A 77 -10.26 -6.35 -0.04
N ILE A 78 -9.54 -7.47 -0.02
CA ILE A 78 -10.13 -8.81 -0.23
C ILE A 78 -11.20 -9.08 0.83
N MET A 79 -10.92 -8.83 2.11
CA MET A 79 -11.90 -9.01 3.19
C MET A 79 -13.15 -8.15 3.00
N LEU A 80 -13.01 -6.89 2.58
CA LEU A 80 -14.13 -6.00 2.31
C LEU A 80 -14.98 -6.47 1.11
N LEU A 81 -14.33 -6.96 0.05
CA LEU A 81 -15.00 -7.53 -1.12
C LEU A 81 -15.74 -8.82 -0.75
N LEU A 82 -15.12 -9.74 -0.01
CA LEU A 82 -15.75 -10.96 0.47
C LEU A 82 -16.95 -10.65 1.36
N ARG A 83 -16.81 -9.73 2.32
CA ARG A 83 -17.92 -9.27 3.16
C ARG A 83 -19.07 -8.75 2.31
N ARG A 84 -18.79 -7.89 1.31
CA ARG A 84 -19.81 -7.33 0.42
C ARG A 84 -20.49 -8.42 -0.42
N TYR A 85 -19.73 -9.40 -0.91
CA TYR A 85 -20.25 -10.53 -1.68
C TYR A 85 -21.19 -11.40 -0.84
N LEU A 86 -20.75 -11.80 0.36
CA LEU A 86 -21.56 -12.62 1.27
C LEU A 86 -22.85 -11.92 1.70
N LEU A 87 -22.81 -10.62 1.98
CA LEU A 87 -24.00 -9.82 2.30
C LEU A 87 -25.00 -9.70 1.15
N ARG A 88 -24.51 -9.74 -0.11
CA ARG A 88 -25.38 -9.70 -1.30
C ARG A 88 -26.01 -11.05 -1.59
N ARG A 89 -25.28 -12.15 -1.37
CA ARG A 89 -25.78 -13.52 -1.57
C ARG A 89 -26.92 -13.88 -0.60
N GLY A 90 -26.92 -13.33 0.61
CA GLY A 90 -27.95 -13.56 1.61
C GLY A 90 -29.25 -12.76 1.43
N ARG A 91 -29.35 -11.89 0.42
CA ARG A 91 -30.60 -11.18 0.09
C ARG A 91 -31.38 -12.02 -0.93
N PRO A 92 -32.46 -12.74 -0.55
CA PRO A 92 -33.33 -13.36 -1.52
C PRO A 92 -33.83 -12.27 -2.48
N HIS A 93 -33.76 -12.55 -3.78
CA HIS A 93 -34.37 -11.70 -4.79
C HIS A 93 -35.88 -11.69 -4.51
N GLY A 94 -36.34 -10.64 -3.84
CA GLY A 94 -37.77 -10.31 -3.70
C GLY A 94 -38.23 -9.54 -4.91
#